data_AF-A0A510G6R1-F1
#
_entry.id   AF-A0A510G6R1-F1
#
_cell.length_a   1.000
_cell.length_b   1.000
_cell.length_c   1.000
_cell.angle_alpha   90.00
_cell.angle_beta   90.00
_cell.angle_gamma   90.00
#
_symmetry.space_group_name_H-M   'P 1'
#
loop_
_entity.id
_entity.type
_entity.pdbx_description
1 polymer ?
#
loop_
_entity_poly.entity_id
_entity_poly.type
_entity_poly.pdbx_seq_one_letter_code
_entity_poly.pdbx_strand_id
1 'polypeptide(L)'
;MTSIYHILDHVPAIYKQDMEIEYEHLAMQLIKSGKLRIDTDDCCNFARFTEPALNISLMVSKEELTSPHLIPETTKLFQNLYRNSASDQKIKSIFDNLKKQI
;
A
#
# COMPACT_ATOMS: atom_id res chain seq x y z
N MET A 1 -11.02 10.72 -18.63
CA MET A 1 -10.98 11.63 -17.47
C MET A 1 -11.33 10.81 -16.24
N THR A 2 -10.35 10.46 -15.41
CA THR A 2 -10.59 9.73 -14.15
C THR A 2 -11.02 10.74 -13.09
N SER A 3 -12.32 10.77 -12.81
CA SER A 3 -12.89 11.50 -11.68
C SER A 3 -12.40 10.86 -10.39
N ILE A 4 -11.35 11.44 -9.80
CA ILE A 4 -10.95 11.18 -8.41
C ILE A 4 -11.99 11.91 -7.55
N TYR A 5 -12.87 11.15 -6.91
CA TYR A 5 -13.80 11.69 -5.93
C TYR A 5 -13.04 11.90 -4.62
N HIS A 6 -12.78 13.16 -4.26
CA HIS A 6 -12.46 13.48 -2.87
C HIS A 6 -13.75 13.42 -2.07
N ILE A 7 -13.94 12.34 -1.31
CA ILE A 7 -15.05 12.26 -0.35
C ILE A 7 -14.67 13.15 0.84
N LEU A 8 -15.07 14.42 0.78
CA LEU A 8 -15.06 15.35 1.91
C LEU A 8 -16.50 15.50 2.42
N ASP A 9 -17.10 14.41 2.89
CA ASP A 9 -18.51 14.42 3.32
C ASP A 9 -18.70 15.14 4.66
N HIS A 10 -17.64 15.21 5.47
CA HIS A 10 -17.67 15.82 6.80
C HIS A 10 -16.44 16.68 7.10
N VAL A 11 -16.67 17.72 7.91
CA VAL A 11 -15.59 18.53 8.51
C VAL A 11 -14.75 17.61 9.39
N PRO A 12 -13.41 17.62 9.27
CA PRO A 12 -12.56 16.79 10.13
C PRO A 12 -12.84 17.07 11.60
N ALA A 13 -12.93 16.01 12.41
CA ALA A 13 -13.07 16.14 13.85
C ALA A 13 -11.85 16.88 14.41
N ILE A 14 -12.08 18.02 15.06
CA ILE A 14 -11.03 18.84 15.68
C ILE A 14 -10.75 18.34 17.10
N TYR A 15 -11.78 17.85 17.81
CA TYR A 15 -11.66 17.33 19.17
C TYR A 15 -11.87 15.81 19.20
N LYS A 16 -11.16 15.14 20.11
CA LYS A 16 -11.21 13.67 20.26
C LYS A 16 -12.61 13.13 20.54
N GLN A 17 -13.44 13.90 21.23
CA GLN A 17 -14.83 13.54 21.53
C GLN A 17 -15.75 13.57 20.30
N ASP A 18 -15.35 14.26 19.24
CA ASP A 18 -16.07 14.32 17.96
C ASP A 18 -15.55 13.27 16.97
N MET A 19 -14.51 12.51 17.34
CA MET A 19 -14.00 11.41 16.53
C MET A 19 -14.85 10.16 16.72
N GLU A 20 -15.24 9.55 15.61
CA GLU A 20 -15.86 8.23 15.58
C GLU A 20 -14.79 7.16 15.80
N ILE A 21 -14.46 6.91 17.08
CA ILE A 21 -13.36 6.02 17.52
C ILE A 21 -13.44 4.63 16.87
N GLU A 22 -14.65 4.10 16.68
CA GLU A 22 -14.85 2.80 16.04
C GLU A 22 -14.37 2.79 14.57
N TYR A 23 -14.61 3.88 13.84
CA TYR A 23 -14.14 4.02 12.47
C TYR A 23 -12.64 4.31 12.40
N GLU A 24 -12.09 5.06 13.34
CA GLU A 24 -10.63 5.22 13.45
C GLU A 24 -9.95 3.86 13.67
N HIS A 25 -10.48 3.04 14.58
CA HIS A 25 -9.97 1.70 14.81
C HIS A 25 -10.07 0.80 13.57
N LEU A 26 -11.21 0.84 12.87
CA LEU A 26 -11.39 0.09 11.63
C LEU A 26 -10.41 0.57 10.54
N ALA A 27 -10.25 1.88 10.37
CA ALA A 27 -9.31 2.45 9.41
C ALA A 27 -7.88 1.99 9.72
N MET A 28 -7.49 2.00 10.99
CA MET A 28 -6.17 1.50 11.39
C MET A 28 -5.99 0.00 11.15
N GLN A 29 -7.04 -0.81 11.33
CA GLN A 29 -7.00 -2.23 10.96
C GLN A 29 -6.82 -2.42 9.45
N LEU A 30 -7.50 -1.61 8.63
CA LEU A 30 -7.38 -1.66 7.18
C LEU A 30 -5.98 -1.25 6.70
N ILE A 31 -5.38 -0.21 7.30
CA ILE A 31 -3.99 0.20 7.05
C ILE A 31 -3.05 -0.94 7.40
N LYS A 32 -3.14 -1.49 8.62
CA LYS A 32 -2.30 -2.60 9.08
C LYS A 32 -2.41 -3.85 8.20
N SER A 33 -3.57 -4.06 7.57
CA SER A 33 -3.79 -5.16 6.63
C SER A 33 -3.22 -4.92 5.22
N GLY A 34 -2.67 -3.73 4.94
CA GLY A 34 -2.19 -3.30 3.63
C GLY A 34 -3.29 -2.96 2.62
N LYS A 35 -4.57 -2.95 3.05
CA LYS A 35 -5.73 -2.77 2.17
C LYS A 35 -6.16 -1.32 2.00
N LEU A 36 -5.74 -0.43 2.90
CA LEU A 36 -6.02 1.00 2.80
C LEU A 36 -4.76 1.75 2.38
N ARG A 37 -4.90 2.54 1.31
CA ARG A 37 -3.87 3.42 0.77
C ARG A 37 -4.26 4.87 1.00
N ILE A 38 -3.31 5.65 1.47
CA ILE A 38 -3.42 7.07 1.77
C ILE A 38 -2.47 7.76 0.80
N ASP A 39 -3.04 8.63 -0.03
CA ASP A 39 -2.33 9.52 -0.95
C ASP A 39 -2.75 10.95 -0.60
N THR A 40 -1.98 11.60 0.27
CA THR A 40 -2.19 12.99 0.68
C THR A 40 -0.89 13.76 0.49
N ASP A 41 -0.97 15.07 0.26
CA ASP A 41 0.20 15.92 -0.03
C ASP A 41 1.34 15.76 0.99
N ASP A 42 1.01 15.53 2.27
CA ASP A 42 1.98 15.38 3.36
C ASP A 42 2.25 13.92 3.76
N CYS A 43 1.45 12.95 3.28
CA CYS A 43 1.54 11.55 3.71
C CYS A 43 1.11 10.59 2.58
N CYS A 44 2.05 9.75 2.16
CA CYS A 44 1.82 8.63 1.24
C CYS A 44 2.25 7.32 1.91
N ASN A 45 1.40 6.30 1.90
CA ASN A 45 1.70 5.00 2.52
C ASN A 45 1.83 3.85 1.51
N PHE A 46 2.11 4.11 0.24
CA PHE A 46 2.28 3.06 -0.76
C PHE A 46 3.35 3.44 -1.79
N ALA A 47 3.94 2.43 -2.41
CA ALA A 47 4.86 2.57 -3.52
C ALA A 47 4.21 2.08 -4.81
N ARG A 48 4.64 2.65 -5.94
CA ARG A 48 4.24 2.18 -7.26
C ARG A 48 5.32 1.25 -7.81
N PHE A 49 4.90 0.03 -8.12
CA PHE A 49 5.72 -0.93 -8.86
C PHE A 49 5.27 -0.97 -10.31
N THR A 50 6.21 -0.78 -11.23
CA THR A 50 5.99 -0.90 -12.67
C THR A 50 7.06 -1.79 -13.28
N GLU A 51 6.65 -2.78 -14.07
CA GLU A 51 7.53 -3.62 -14.89
C GLU A 51 7.03 -3.55 -16.34
N PRO A 52 7.52 -2.60 -17.14
CA PRO A 52 7.04 -2.36 -18.50
C PRO A 52 7.19 -3.59 -19.41
N ALA A 53 8.25 -4.38 -19.22
CA ALA A 53 8.51 -5.57 -20.03
C ALA A 53 7.40 -6.63 -19.93
N LEU A 54 6.67 -6.64 -18.81
CA LEU A 54 5.54 -7.53 -18.55
C LEU A 54 4.19 -6.81 -18.60
N ASN A 55 4.19 -5.51 -18.91
CA ASN A 55 3.02 -4.63 -18.84
C ASN A 55 2.32 -4.68 -17.47
N ILE A 56 3.10 -4.73 -16.39
CA ILE A 56 2.60 -4.79 -15.02
C ILE A 56 2.73 -3.42 -14.36
N SER A 57 1.65 -2.95 -13.74
CA SER A 57 1.64 -1.79 -12.86
C SER A 57 0.77 -2.09 -11.64
N LEU A 58 1.35 -2.01 -10.45
CA LEU A 58 0.64 -2.27 -9.19
C LEU A 58 1.09 -1.30 -8.08
N MET A 59 0.20 -1.09 -7.12
CA MET A 59 0.48 -0.30 -5.92
C MET A 59 0.67 -1.24 -4.73
N VAL A 60 1.74 -1.05 -3.98
CA VAL A 60 2.08 -1.86 -2.80
C VAL A 60 2.07 -0.96 -1.58
N SER A 61 1.29 -1.29 -0.56
CA SER A 61 1.28 -0.54 0.69
C SER A 61 2.61 -0.67 1.44
N LYS A 62 2.90 0.30 2.30
CA LYS A 62 4.04 0.30 3.22
C LYS A 62 4.01 -0.93 4.11
N GLU A 63 2.83 -1.31 4.58
CA GLU A 63 2.63 -2.48 5.42
C GLU A 63 2.99 -3.77 4.68
N GLU A 64 2.63 -3.91 3.40
CA GLU A 64 3.05 -5.06 2.59
C GLU A 64 4.58 -5.16 2.42
N LEU A 65 5.30 -4.03 2.47
CA LEU A 65 6.76 -4.00 2.33
C LEU A 65 7.51 -4.17 3.65
N THR A 66 6.88 -3.83 4.78
CA THR A 66 7.56 -3.69 6.08
C THR A 66 7.04 -4.65 7.15
N SER A 67 5.78 -5.08 7.07
CA SER A 67 5.16 -5.95 8.09
C SER A 67 5.60 -7.41 7.93
N PRO A 68 6.23 -8.02 8.95
CA PRO A 68 6.75 -9.39 8.87
C PRO A 68 5.73 -10.46 8.45
N HIS A 69 4.45 -10.26 8.78
CA HIS A 69 3.38 -11.19 8.47
C HIS A 69 2.80 -11.02 7.05
N LEU A 70 3.02 -9.87 6.39
CA LEU A 70 2.56 -9.60 5.02
C LEU A 70 3.66 -9.88 3.98
N ILE A 71 4.92 -9.66 4.34
CA ILE A 71 6.08 -9.88 3.46
C ILE A 71 6.04 -11.24 2.73
N PRO A 72 5.72 -12.38 3.38
CA PRO A 72 5.66 -13.67 2.69
C PRO A 72 4.58 -13.72 1.60
N GLU A 73 3.39 -13.17 1.86
CA GLU A 73 2.28 -13.16 0.90
C GLU A 73 2.57 -12.19 -0.25
N THR A 74 3.13 -11.02 0.04
CA THR A 74 3.57 -10.07 -0.99
C THR A 74 4.70 -10.65 -1.84
N THR A 75 5.61 -11.42 -1.24
CA THR A 75 6.68 -12.15 -1.96
C THR A 75 6.09 -13.16 -2.93
N LYS A 76 5.12 -13.97 -2.49
CA LYS A 76 4.39 -14.93 -3.36
C LYS A 76 3.68 -14.23 -4.51
N LEU A 77 3.06 -13.06 -4.24
CA LEU A 77 2.43 -12.25 -5.28
C LEU A 77 3.45 -11.87 -6.36
N PHE A 78 4.63 -11.38 -5.98
CA PHE A 78 5.67 -11.08 -6.95
C PHE A 78 6.18 -12.33 -7.68
N GLN A 79 6.40 -13.44 -7.00
CA GLN A 79 6.76 -14.72 -7.65
C GLN A 79 5.74 -15.11 -8.72
N ASN A 80 4.45 -15.04 -8.40
CA ASN A 80 3.36 -15.36 -9.32
C ASN A 80 3.30 -14.40 -10.53
N LEU A 81 3.58 -13.11 -10.35
CA LEU A 81 3.66 -12.14 -11.45
C LEU A 81 4.73 -12.53 -12.47
N TYR A 82 5.83 -13.11 -12.01
CA TYR A 82 6.88 -13.68 -12.86
C TYR A 82 6.68 -15.16 -13.18
N ARG A 83 5.48 -15.73 -13.00
CA ARG A 83 5.18 -17.16 -13.23
C ARG A 83 6.18 -18.10 -12.52
N ASN A 84 6.59 -17.73 -11.32
CA ASN A 84 7.59 -18.42 -10.49
C ASN A 84 9.00 -18.51 -11.10
N SER A 85 9.33 -17.66 -12.07
CA SER A 85 10.67 -17.62 -12.69
C SER A 85 11.58 -16.55 -12.11
N ALA A 86 11.11 -15.72 -11.18
CA ALA A 86 11.92 -14.68 -10.54
C ALA A 86 12.84 -15.28 -9.48
N SER A 87 14.11 -14.86 -9.49
CA SER A 87 15.06 -15.20 -8.42
C SER A 87 14.77 -14.40 -7.16
N ASP A 88 15.12 -14.95 -6.01
CA ASP A 88 15.00 -14.27 -4.71
C ASP A 88 15.77 -12.94 -4.67
N GLN A 89 16.91 -12.87 -5.37
CA GLN A 89 17.68 -11.63 -5.52
C GLN A 89 16.89 -10.55 -6.27
N LYS A 90 16.17 -10.92 -7.35
CA LYS A 90 15.32 -9.97 -8.07
C LYS A 90 14.20 -9.47 -7.17
N ILE A 91 13.53 -10.35 -6.42
CA ILE A 91 12.46 -9.96 -5.51
C ILE A 91 12.98 -9.03 -4.42
N LYS A 92 14.14 -9.35 -3.83
CA LYS A 92 14.78 -8.47 -2.84
C LYS A 92 15.05 -7.08 -3.42
N SER A 93 15.59 -7.00 -4.63
CA SER A 93 15.82 -5.73 -5.32
C SER A 93 14.51 -4.95 -5.55
N ILE A 94 13.41 -5.64 -5.87
CA ILE A 94 12.09 -5.00 -6.00
C ILE A 94 11.66 -4.39 -4.67
N PHE A 95 11.73 -5.14 -3.57
CA PHE A 95 11.39 -4.63 -2.24
C PHE A 95 12.26 -3.43 -1.85
N ASP A 96 13.57 -3.50 -2.08
CA ASP A 96 14.51 -2.42 -1.75
C ASP A 96 14.22 -1.15 -2.58
N ASN A 97 13.84 -1.30 -3.84
CA ASN A 97 13.46 -0.17 -4.70
C ASN A 97 12.12 0.44 -4.29
N LEU A 98 11.13 -0.38 -3.90
CA LEU A 98 9.83 0.11 -3.46
C LEU A 98 9.91 0.82 -2.11
N LYS A 99 10.73 0.31 -1.17
CA LYS A 99 10.96 0.94 0.14
C LYS A 99 11.61 2.31 0.05
N LYS A 100 12.27 2.67 -1.05
CA LYS A 100 12.83 4.02 -1.25
C LYS A 100 11.77 5.05 -1.63
N GLN A 101 10.58 4.61 -2.03
CA GLN A 101 9.49 5.50 -2.44
C GLN A 101 8.59 5.95 -1.29
N ILE A 102 8.78 5.38 -0.08
CA ILE A 102 7.90 5.56 1.09
C ILE A 102 8.73 5.92 2.33
#